data_AF-A0A939HWW7-F1
#
_entry.id   AF-A0A939HWW7-F1
#
_cell.length_a   1.000
_cell.length_b   1.000
_cell.length_c   1.000
_cell.angle_alpha   90.00
_cell.angle_beta   90.00
_cell.angle_gamma   90.00
#
_symmetry.space_group_name_H-M   'P 1'
#
loop_
_entity.id
_entity.type
_entity.pdbx_description
1 polymer ?
#
loop_
_entity_poly.entity_id
_entity_poly.type
_entity_poly.pdbx_seq_one_letter_code
_entity_poly.pdbx_strand_id
1 'polypeptide(L)'
;MWPTCINNLTPFECTLSPELPKFIREAFQNNGIANLQEMFIPFQIIAILGKCGTETYLDCPNLPEWHVENSHDLDGPAKYFADIGNYYWFDFDLVDRKNKLMQFRVVFNEGDADCNDGTWGAVWDRNRSVLVANLLSTGDCEATIEAVSKEYIDNYQPHEVWLPIKFENPEEDPLPFTTYYAKDLELEKAIGLAMRWCIAYSYESRFNQYVTNE
;
A
#
# COMPACT_ATOMS: atom_id res chain seq x y z
N MET A 1 9.30 10.83 14.37
CA MET A 1 9.64 11.87 13.38
C MET A 1 9.62 11.21 12.03
N TRP A 2 9.07 11.84 10.99
CA TRP A 2 9.11 11.27 9.64
C TRP A 2 10.54 11.19 9.11
N PRO A 3 10.86 10.21 8.25
CA PRO A 3 12.16 10.17 7.61
C PRO A 3 12.38 11.41 6.76
N THR A 4 13.64 11.85 6.67
CA THR A 4 13.98 13.10 6.01
C THR A 4 13.61 13.11 4.52
N CYS A 5 13.58 11.95 3.86
CA CYS A 5 13.22 11.82 2.45
C CYS A 5 11.83 12.38 2.12
N ILE A 6 10.89 12.39 3.07
CA ILE A 6 9.53 12.88 2.85
C ILE A 6 9.47 14.37 2.46
N ASN A 7 10.51 15.14 2.79
CA ASN A 7 10.57 16.56 2.46
C ASN A 7 11.04 16.82 1.03
N ASN A 8 11.58 15.80 0.35
CA ASN A 8 12.17 15.89 -0.99
C ASN A 8 11.64 14.78 -1.90
N LEU A 9 10.35 14.46 -1.79
CA LEU A 9 9.74 13.45 -2.64
C LEU A 9 9.69 13.92 -4.09
N THR A 10 9.97 12.99 -5.01
CA THR A 10 9.70 13.19 -6.44
C THR A 10 8.20 13.06 -6.66
N PRO A 11 7.51 14.04 -7.28
CA PRO A 11 6.08 13.96 -7.49
C PRO A 11 5.71 12.82 -8.45
N PHE A 12 4.48 12.33 -8.34
CA PHE A 12 3.88 11.47 -9.36
C PHE A 12 3.44 12.32 -10.57
N GLU A 13 3.42 11.71 -11.75
CA GLU A 13 3.01 12.37 -13.00
C GLU A 13 1.48 12.49 -13.10
N CYS A 14 0.75 11.64 -12.40
CA CYS A 14 -0.70 11.62 -12.35
C CYS A 14 -1.23 12.47 -11.17
N THR A 15 -2.50 12.86 -11.28
CA THR A 15 -3.20 13.58 -10.21
C THR A 15 -4.21 12.65 -9.54
N LEU A 16 -4.55 12.98 -8.29
CA LEU A 16 -5.54 12.21 -7.53
C LEU A 16 -6.89 12.23 -8.25
N SER A 17 -7.39 11.05 -8.61
CA SER A 17 -8.73 10.90 -9.17
C SER A 17 -9.77 10.82 -8.04
N PRO A 18 -10.89 11.55 -8.15
CA PRO A 18 -12.02 11.39 -7.23
C PRO A 18 -12.84 10.12 -7.52
N GLU A 19 -12.61 9.45 -8.66
CA GLU A 19 -13.38 8.29 -9.08
C GLU A 19 -12.91 7.01 -8.39
N LEU A 20 -13.86 6.11 -8.14
CA LEU A 20 -13.55 4.75 -7.69
C LEU A 20 -12.79 4.01 -8.82
N PRO A 21 -11.61 3.43 -8.53
CA PRO A 21 -10.85 2.68 -9.52
C PRO A 21 -11.67 1.56 -10.15
N LYS A 22 -11.43 1.36 -11.44
CA LYS A 22 -12.07 0.33 -12.26
C LYS A 22 -11.91 -1.06 -11.63
N PHE A 23 -10.70 -1.43 -11.21
CA PHE A 23 -10.44 -2.76 -10.62
C PHE A 23 -11.25 -3.00 -9.33
N ILE A 24 -11.43 -1.99 -8.48
CA ILE A 24 -12.26 -2.12 -7.26
C ILE A 24 -13.72 -2.31 -7.66
N ARG A 25 -14.22 -1.46 -8.56
CA ARG A 25 -15.60 -1.51 -9.04
C ARG A 25 -15.92 -2.86 -9.68
N GLU A 26 -15.04 -3.36 -10.54
CA GLU A 26 -15.20 -4.65 -11.22
C GLU A 26 -15.17 -5.82 -10.22
N ALA A 27 -14.32 -5.78 -9.21
CA ALA A 27 -14.29 -6.83 -8.19
C ALA A 27 -15.60 -6.92 -7.37
N PHE A 28 -16.24 -5.79 -7.07
CA PHE A 28 -17.58 -5.77 -6.47
C PHE A 28 -18.63 -6.34 -7.43
N GLN A 29 -18.61 -5.94 -8.71
CA GLN A 29 -19.56 -6.41 -9.72
C GLN A 29 -19.45 -7.91 -9.97
N ASN A 30 -18.22 -8.45 -10.03
CA ASN A 30 -17.95 -9.87 -10.19
C ASN A 30 -18.47 -10.71 -9.00
N ASN A 31 -18.62 -10.09 -7.82
CA ASN A 31 -19.19 -10.70 -6.63
C ASN A 31 -20.69 -10.40 -6.44
N GLY A 32 -21.37 -9.93 -7.49
CA GLY A 32 -22.82 -9.73 -7.51
C GLY A 32 -23.32 -8.41 -6.93
N ILE A 33 -22.42 -7.47 -6.58
CA ILE A 33 -22.76 -6.13 -6.11
C ILE A 33 -22.69 -5.18 -7.31
N ALA A 34 -23.79 -5.08 -8.07
CA ALA A 34 -23.82 -4.37 -9.34
C ALA A 34 -23.98 -2.85 -9.19
N ASN A 35 -24.68 -2.39 -8.16
CA ASN A 35 -25.01 -0.97 -7.96
C ASN A 35 -23.92 -0.27 -7.17
N LEU A 36 -23.43 0.89 -7.66
CA LEU A 36 -22.44 1.70 -6.95
C LEU A 36 -22.90 2.12 -5.55
N GLN A 37 -24.21 2.30 -5.33
CA GLN A 37 -24.77 2.65 -4.03
C GLN A 37 -24.72 1.52 -3.01
N GLU A 38 -24.55 0.28 -3.47
CA GLU A 38 -24.40 -0.91 -2.62
C GLU A 38 -22.94 -1.24 -2.34
N MET A 39 -22.00 -0.65 -3.10
CA MET A 39 -20.57 -0.80 -2.88
C MET A 39 -20.14 0.03 -1.68
N PHE A 40 -19.65 -0.64 -0.63
CA PHE A 40 -19.12 0.03 0.54
C PHE A 40 -17.59 0.06 0.51
N ILE A 41 -17.02 1.27 0.45
CA ILE A 41 -15.59 1.50 0.43
C ILE A 41 -15.19 2.18 1.75
N PRO A 42 -14.54 1.47 2.71
CA PRO A 42 -14.19 2.04 4.02
C PRO A 42 -13.02 3.03 3.98
N PHE A 43 -12.54 3.41 2.80
CA PHE A 43 -11.30 4.15 2.65
C PHE A 43 -11.32 5.14 1.49
N GLN A 44 -10.48 6.16 1.59
CA GLN A 44 -10.29 7.16 0.56
C GLN A 44 -8.83 7.59 0.50
N ILE A 45 -8.26 7.67 -0.69
CA ILE A 45 -6.95 8.29 -0.89
C ILE A 45 -7.10 9.81 -0.79
N ILE A 46 -6.32 10.43 0.08
CA ILE A 46 -6.41 11.85 0.41
C ILE A 46 -5.32 12.65 -0.30
N ALA A 47 -4.11 12.11 -0.38
CA ALA A 47 -3.00 12.77 -1.06
C ALA A 47 -2.02 11.76 -1.63
N ILE A 48 -1.50 12.10 -2.80
CA ILE A 48 -0.41 11.41 -3.47
C ILE A 48 0.84 12.27 -3.23
N LEU A 49 1.72 11.84 -2.32
CA LEU A 49 2.78 12.72 -1.81
C LEU A 49 4.02 12.72 -2.71
N GLY A 50 4.36 11.55 -3.25
CA GLY A 50 5.51 11.36 -4.14
C GLY A 50 6.24 10.05 -3.87
N LYS A 51 7.43 9.93 -4.46
CA LYS A 51 8.31 8.77 -4.32
C LYS A 51 9.73 9.17 -3.94
N CYS A 52 10.45 8.26 -3.33
CA CYS A 52 11.88 8.39 -3.08
C CYS A 52 12.58 7.04 -3.26
N GLY A 53 13.82 7.05 -3.72
CA GLY A 53 14.61 5.82 -3.87
C GLY A 53 14.93 5.17 -2.52
N THR A 54 15.16 3.87 -2.51
CA THR A 54 15.45 3.12 -1.28
C THR A 54 16.75 3.59 -0.61
N GLU A 55 17.73 4.05 -1.39
CA GLU A 55 18.97 4.67 -0.93
C GLU A 55 18.75 5.93 -0.06
N THR A 56 17.58 6.57 -0.18
CA THR A 56 17.20 7.76 0.59
C THR A 56 16.34 7.46 1.81
N TYR A 57 15.85 6.22 1.96
CA TYR A 57 15.03 5.78 3.08
C TYR A 57 15.46 4.41 3.63
N LEU A 58 16.73 4.33 4.03
CA LEU A 58 17.33 3.14 4.63
C LEU A 58 16.77 2.81 6.03
N ASP A 59 16.21 3.82 6.71
CA ASP A 59 15.61 3.67 8.05
C ASP A 59 14.19 3.08 8.02
N CYS A 60 13.74 2.55 6.87
CA CYS A 60 12.47 1.85 6.80
C CYS A 60 12.50 0.64 7.75
N PRO A 61 11.57 0.54 8.72
CA PRO A 61 11.63 -0.51 9.74
C PRO A 61 11.44 -1.93 9.19
N ASN A 62 10.96 -2.04 7.95
CA ASN A 62 10.60 -3.30 7.31
C ASN A 62 11.42 -3.57 6.04
N LEU A 63 12.53 -2.85 5.81
CA LEU A 63 13.48 -3.21 4.76
C LEU A 63 14.00 -4.65 5.02
N PRO A 64 13.89 -5.59 4.06
CA PRO A 64 14.40 -6.95 4.24
C PRO A 64 15.88 -6.97 4.65
N GLU A 65 16.21 -7.74 5.69
CA GLU A 65 17.57 -7.79 6.28
C GLU A 65 18.62 -8.22 5.25
N TRP A 66 18.24 -9.15 4.36
CA TRP A 66 19.13 -9.68 3.34
C TRP A 66 19.62 -8.60 2.35
N HIS A 67 18.82 -7.55 2.09
CA HIS A 67 19.27 -6.40 1.28
C HIS A 67 20.37 -5.61 1.99
N VAL A 68 20.28 -5.46 3.31
CA VAL A 68 21.32 -4.78 4.10
C VAL A 68 22.61 -5.58 4.07
N GLU A 69 22.52 -6.91 4.24
CA GLU A 69 23.65 -7.82 4.21
C GLU A 69 24.38 -7.82 2.85
N ASN A 70 23.62 -7.83 1.74
CA ASN A 70 24.18 -7.88 0.38
C ASN A 70 24.58 -6.50 -0.17
N SER A 71 24.19 -5.40 0.47
CA SER A 71 24.52 -4.04 0.03
C SER A 71 26.03 -3.75 -0.03
N HIS A 72 26.85 -4.59 0.61
CA HIS A 72 28.31 -4.47 0.63
C HIS A 72 29.01 -5.01 -0.63
N ASP A 73 28.29 -5.63 -1.55
CA ASP A 73 28.86 -6.24 -2.76
C ASP A 73 29.22 -5.21 -3.86
N LEU A 74 29.93 -5.73 -4.88
CA LEU A 74 30.72 -5.16 -6.01
C LEU A 74 30.55 -3.68 -6.43
N ASP A 75 29.44 -3.03 -6.15
CA ASP A 75 29.06 -1.69 -6.61
C ASP A 75 28.80 -0.67 -5.47
N GLY A 76 28.85 -1.14 -4.22
CA GLY A 76 28.71 -0.34 -3.00
C GLY A 76 27.24 -0.06 -2.59
N PRO A 77 26.99 0.24 -1.30
CA PRO A 77 25.64 0.26 -0.74
C PRO A 77 24.70 1.25 -1.43
N ALA A 78 25.18 2.44 -1.76
CA ALA A 78 24.34 3.48 -2.35
C ALA A 78 23.80 3.08 -3.73
N LYS A 79 24.60 2.40 -4.56
CA LYS A 79 24.18 1.93 -5.88
C LYS A 79 23.23 0.75 -5.73
N TYR A 80 23.58 -0.21 -4.89
CA TYR A 80 22.71 -1.35 -4.59
C TYR A 80 21.31 -0.89 -4.14
N PHE A 81 21.24 0.02 -3.17
CA PHE A 81 19.95 0.51 -2.68
C PHE A 81 19.18 1.36 -3.70
N ALA A 82 19.85 1.97 -4.68
CA ALA A 82 19.16 2.65 -5.78
C ALA A 82 18.52 1.66 -6.77
N ASP A 83 19.05 0.44 -6.85
CA ASP A 83 18.61 -0.58 -7.80
C ASP A 83 17.43 -1.42 -7.26
N ILE A 84 17.27 -1.57 -5.93
CA ILE A 84 16.17 -2.35 -5.31
C ILE A 84 14.83 -1.61 -5.22
N GLY A 85 14.66 -0.53 -5.98
CA GLY A 85 13.37 0.12 -6.21
C GLY A 85 13.08 1.37 -5.37
N ASN A 86 11.83 1.83 -5.46
CA ASN A 86 11.36 3.10 -4.93
C ASN A 86 10.29 2.91 -3.86
N TYR A 87 10.34 3.74 -2.82
CA TYR A 87 9.23 3.90 -1.89
C TYR A 87 8.20 4.89 -2.43
N TYR A 88 6.93 4.51 -2.36
CA TYR A 88 5.79 5.34 -2.69
C TYR A 88 5.09 5.84 -1.43
N TRP A 89 4.73 7.12 -1.42
CA TRP A 89 4.17 7.80 -0.25
C TRP A 89 2.76 8.34 -0.53
N PHE A 90 1.81 7.93 0.30
CA PHE A 90 0.40 8.34 0.17
C PHE A 90 -0.23 8.60 1.53
N ASP A 91 -1.18 9.53 1.55
CA ASP A 91 -2.12 9.68 2.65
C ASP A 91 -3.46 9.08 2.27
N PHE A 92 -4.06 8.33 3.19
CA PHE A 92 -5.41 7.80 3.05
C PHE A 92 -6.13 7.85 4.38
N ASP A 93 -7.44 8.00 4.34
CA ASP A 93 -8.28 7.95 5.52
C ASP A 93 -9.11 6.66 5.50
N LEU A 94 -9.32 6.06 6.67
CA LEU A 94 -10.27 4.97 6.90
C LEU A 94 -11.43 5.48 7.75
N VAL A 95 -12.64 5.03 7.42
CA VAL A 95 -13.84 5.27 8.22
C VAL A 95 -14.33 3.94 8.77
N ASP A 96 -14.54 3.85 10.09
CA ASP A 96 -15.09 2.66 10.74
C ASP A 96 -16.64 2.66 10.74
N ARG A 97 -17.25 1.58 11.25
CA ARG A 97 -18.72 1.44 11.32
C ARG A 97 -19.43 2.52 12.14
N LYS A 98 -18.71 3.19 13.06
CA LYS A 98 -19.22 4.29 13.88
C LYS A 98 -18.93 5.66 13.26
N ASN A 99 -18.52 5.70 11.99
CA ASN A 99 -18.09 6.90 11.28
C ASN A 99 -16.87 7.60 11.92
N LYS A 100 -16.05 6.84 12.67
CA LYS A 100 -14.80 7.35 13.20
C LYS A 100 -13.77 7.39 12.07
N LEU A 101 -13.24 8.57 11.82
CA LEU A 101 -12.17 8.81 10.87
C LEU A 101 -10.82 8.44 11.51
N MET A 102 -10.03 7.64 10.81
CA MET A 102 -8.62 7.38 11.12
C MET A 102 -7.78 7.84 9.94
N GLN A 103 -6.72 8.59 10.23
CA GLN A 103 -5.94 9.27 9.21
C GLN A 103 -4.56 8.65 9.13
N PHE A 104 -4.28 8.03 7.99
CA PHE A 104 -3.09 7.23 7.81
C PHE A 104 -2.19 7.76 6.72
N ARG A 105 -0.92 7.43 6.87
CA ARG A 105 0.10 7.56 5.84
C ARG A 105 0.69 6.20 5.59
N VAL A 106 0.71 5.77 4.34
CA VAL A 106 1.37 4.55 3.92
C VAL A 106 2.64 4.90 3.16
N VAL A 107 3.69 4.14 3.43
CA VAL A 107 4.92 4.10 2.65
C VAL A 107 5.25 2.65 2.33
N PHE A 108 5.50 2.33 1.07
CA PHE A 108 5.87 0.98 0.66
C PHE A 108 6.71 0.98 -0.60
N ASN A 109 7.61 0.00 -0.71
CA ASN A 109 8.37 -0.32 -1.90
C ASN A 109 7.64 -1.43 -2.67
N GLU A 110 7.63 -1.39 -4.01
CA GLU A 110 6.98 -2.38 -4.89
C GLU A 110 7.64 -3.77 -4.95
N GLY A 111 8.64 -4.03 -4.12
CA GLY A 111 9.38 -5.27 -4.17
C GLY A 111 10.47 -5.24 -5.24
N ASP A 112 11.27 -6.30 -5.27
CA ASP A 112 12.34 -6.50 -6.24
C ASP A 112 12.17 -7.88 -6.86
N ALA A 113 11.72 -7.91 -8.12
CA ALA A 113 11.46 -9.14 -8.86
C ALA A 113 12.75 -9.92 -9.17
N ASP A 114 13.89 -9.25 -9.34
CA ASP A 114 15.17 -9.93 -9.58
C ASP A 114 15.67 -10.63 -8.32
N CYS A 115 15.16 -10.19 -7.17
CA CYS A 115 15.50 -10.73 -5.86
C CYS A 115 14.38 -11.56 -5.22
N ASN A 116 13.29 -11.81 -5.95
CA ASN A 116 12.10 -12.54 -5.49
C ASN A 116 11.48 -11.94 -4.21
N ASP A 117 11.51 -10.62 -4.05
CA ASP A 117 10.92 -9.96 -2.89
C ASP A 117 9.49 -9.47 -3.19
N GLY A 118 8.60 -9.65 -2.21
CA GLY A 118 7.32 -8.94 -2.18
C GLY A 118 7.47 -7.48 -1.74
N THR A 119 6.34 -6.77 -1.61
CA THR A 119 6.32 -5.42 -1.04
C THR A 119 6.77 -5.42 0.42
N TRP A 120 7.46 -4.36 0.81
CA TRP A 120 7.67 -4.00 2.21
C TRP A 120 7.43 -2.52 2.47
N GLY A 121 7.23 -2.14 3.73
CA GLY A 121 6.85 -0.78 4.09
C GLY A 121 6.08 -0.71 5.40
N ALA A 122 5.37 0.40 5.63
CA ALA A 122 4.63 0.61 6.87
C ALA A 122 3.44 1.57 6.68
N VAL A 123 2.44 1.39 7.53
CA VAL A 123 1.33 2.33 7.72
C VAL A 123 1.46 2.98 9.09
N TRP A 124 1.27 4.28 9.10
CA TRP A 124 1.43 5.12 10.27
C TRP A 124 0.19 5.99 10.47
N ASP A 125 -0.11 6.35 11.72
CA ASP A 125 -0.98 7.49 11.98
C ASP A 125 -0.29 8.77 11.51
N ARG A 126 -0.96 9.48 10.62
CA ARG A 126 -0.39 10.65 9.96
C ARG A 126 -0.05 11.78 10.95
N ASN A 127 -0.86 11.94 12.00
CA ASN A 127 -0.78 13.07 12.92
C ASN A 127 0.12 12.79 14.13
N ARG A 128 0.22 11.52 14.52
CA ARG A 128 0.92 11.07 15.73
C ARG A 128 2.24 10.37 15.44
N SER A 129 2.50 10.02 14.18
CA SER A 129 3.65 9.20 13.77
C SER A 129 3.75 7.89 14.55
N VAL A 130 2.59 7.28 14.85
CA VAL A 130 2.50 5.97 15.51
C VAL A 130 2.41 4.90 14.44
N LEU A 131 3.24 3.86 14.52
CA LEU A 131 3.18 2.73 13.62
C LEU A 131 1.87 1.96 13.83
N VAL A 132 1.09 1.79 12.77
CA VAL A 132 -0.23 1.15 12.79
C VAL A 132 -0.15 -0.27 12.23
N ALA A 133 0.52 -0.43 11.09
CA ALA A 133 0.70 -1.73 10.45
C ALA A 133 2.08 -1.85 9.79
N ASN A 134 2.61 -3.06 9.80
CA ASN A 134 3.78 -3.46 9.02
C ASN A 134 3.34 -4.03 7.68
N LEU A 135 4.14 -3.78 6.66
CA LEU A 135 4.08 -4.42 5.36
C LEU A 135 5.41 -5.16 5.19
N LEU A 136 5.36 -6.49 5.17
CA LEU A 136 6.54 -7.34 5.25
C LEU A 136 6.66 -8.16 3.96
N SER A 137 7.84 -8.17 3.32
CA SER A 137 8.18 -9.20 2.33
C SER A 137 8.34 -10.53 3.06
N THR A 138 7.56 -11.54 2.69
CA THR A 138 7.52 -12.83 3.40
C THR A 138 7.81 -14.03 2.51
N GLY A 139 8.06 -13.83 1.23
CA GLY A 139 8.33 -14.91 0.28
C GLY A 139 8.47 -14.38 -1.15
N ASP A 140 8.59 -15.33 -2.08
CA ASP A 140 8.75 -15.06 -3.52
C ASP A 140 7.53 -14.29 -4.07
N CYS A 141 7.70 -12.99 -4.27
CA CYS A 141 6.62 -12.09 -4.64
C CYS A 141 5.42 -12.17 -3.67
N GLU A 142 5.69 -12.32 -2.37
CA GLU A 142 4.67 -12.41 -1.31
C GLU A 142 4.89 -11.32 -0.25
N ALA A 143 3.80 -10.66 0.15
CA ALA A 143 3.80 -9.69 1.22
C ALA A 143 2.72 -9.99 2.27
N THR A 144 3.03 -9.72 3.53
CA THR A 144 2.08 -9.83 4.65
C THR A 144 1.82 -8.45 5.26
N ILE A 145 0.55 -8.11 5.40
CA ILE A 145 0.08 -6.93 6.14
C ILE A 145 -0.27 -7.35 7.57
N GLU A 146 0.40 -6.74 8.54
CA GLU A 146 0.16 -7.00 9.96
C GLU A 146 -0.19 -5.69 10.68
N ALA A 147 -1.41 -5.61 11.23
CA ALA A 147 -1.73 -4.55 12.17
C ALA A 147 -0.99 -4.79 13.50
N VAL A 148 -0.19 -3.82 13.93
CA VAL A 148 0.67 -3.93 15.13
C VAL A 148 0.24 -3.02 16.27
N SER A 149 -0.48 -1.95 15.99
CA SER A 149 -0.94 -1.04 17.04
C SER A 149 -2.20 -1.55 17.72
N LYS A 150 -2.04 -2.01 18.98
CA LYS A 150 -3.17 -2.42 19.83
C LYS A 150 -4.24 -1.35 19.93
N GLU A 151 -3.84 -0.08 20.03
CA GLU A 151 -4.79 1.03 20.09
C GLU A 151 -5.72 1.05 18.87
N TYR A 152 -5.20 0.87 17.66
CA TYR A 152 -6.04 0.87 16.46
C TYR A 152 -6.81 -0.43 16.30
N ILE A 153 -6.20 -1.57 16.61
CA ILE A 153 -6.88 -2.87 16.58
C ILE A 153 -8.11 -2.87 17.49
N ASP A 154 -7.94 -2.42 18.74
CA ASP A 154 -9.02 -2.45 19.74
C ASP A 154 -10.10 -1.41 19.47
N ASN A 155 -9.72 -0.26 18.88
CA ASN A 155 -10.67 0.84 18.62
C ASN A 155 -11.33 0.76 17.25
N TYR A 156 -10.79 0.00 16.29
CA TYR A 156 -11.41 -0.15 14.98
C TYR A 156 -12.71 -0.95 15.12
N GLN A 157 -13.78 -0.44 14.55
CA GLN A 157 -15.08 -1.11 14.53
C GLN A 157 -15.33 -1.63 13.11
N PRO A 158 -15.21 -2.95 12.89
CA PRO A 158 -15.40 -3.53 11.57
C PRO A 158 -16.83 -3.30 11.08
N HIS A 159 -16.96 -3.09 9.78
CA HIS A 159 -18.23 -2.98 9.09
C HIS A 159 -18.90 -4.34 8.90
N GLU A 160 -18.14 -5.44 8.99
CA GLU A 160 -18.61 -6.80 8.75
C GLU A 160 -19.14 -6.98 7.31
N VAL A 161 -18.55 -6.22 6.39
CA VAL A 161 -18.87 -6.26 4.95
C VAL A 161 -17.82 -7.05 4.20
N TRP A 162 -18.22 -7.61 3.06
CA TRP A 162 -17.28 -8.21 2.14
C TRP A 162 -16.41 -7.14 1.47
N LEU A 163 -15.11 -7.40 1.38
CA LEU A 163 -14.11 -6.54 0.75
C LEU A 163 -13.37 -7.33 -0.33
N PRO A 164 -13.09 -6.74 -1.52
CA PRO A 164 -12.42 -7.42 -2.63
C PRO A 164 -10.91 -7.59 -2.39
N ILE A 165 -10.54 -8.43 -1.43
CA ILE A 165 -9.15 -8.63 -1.00
C ILE A 165 -8.37 -9.66 -1.82
N LYS A 166 -9.06 -10.33 -2.76
CA LYS A 166 -8.51 -11.28 -3.72
C LYS A 166 -9.17 -11.06 -5.07
N PHE A 167 -8.38 -11.08 -6.13
CA PHE A 167 -8.83 -10.94 -7.51
C PHE A 167 -8.60 -12.28 -8.20
N GLU A 168 -9.61 -12.80 -8.90
CA GLU A 168 -9.53 -14.13 -9.53
C GLU A 168 -8.53 -14.15 -10.69
N ASN A 169 -8.39 -13.02 -11.40
CA ASN A 169 -7.38 -12.82 -12.43
C ASN A 169 -6.22 -11.99 -11.86
N PRO A 170 -4.99 -12.54 -11.79
CA PRO A 170 -3.82 -11.79 -11.34
C PRO A 170 -3.54 -10.51 -12.15
N GLU A 171 -3.98 -10.44 -13.40
CA GLU A 171 -3.85 -9.24 -14.25
C GLU A 171 -4.75 -8.08 -13.82
N GLU A 172 -5.75 -8.35 -12.97
CA GLU A 172 -6.66 -7.35 -12.40
C GLU A 172 -6.18 -6.82 -11.04
N ASP A 173 -5.27 -7.53 -10.35
CA ASP A 173 -4.68 -7.04 -9.11
C ASP A 173 -3.55 -6.05 -9.44
N PRO A 174 -3.67 -4.78 -9.05
CA PRO A 174 -2.66 -3.80 -9.40
C PRO A 174 -1.35 -3.99 -8.62
N LEU A 175 -1.33 -4.83 -7.56
CA LEU A 175 -0.11 -5.20 -6.86
C LEU A 175 0.60 -6.34 -7.61
N PRO A 176 1.91 -6.21 -7.90
CA PRO A 176 2.68 -7.25 -8.58
C PRO A 176 3.03 -8.47 -7.68
N PHE A 177 2.47 -8.56 -6.47
CA PHE A 177 2.78 -9.58 -5.47
C PHE A 177 1.52 -10.02 -4.72
N THR A 178 1.55 -11.25 -4.24
CA THR A 178 0.46 -11.81 -3.44
C THR A 178 0.45 -11.19 -2.05
N THR A 179 -0.73 -10.71 -1.60
CA THR A 179 -0.88 -10.10 -0.27
C THR A 179 -1.63 -11.02 0.68
N TYR A 180 -1.07 -11.24 1.87
CA TYR A 180 -1.67 -11.95 2.99
C TYR A 180 -1.96 -11.00 4.15
N TYR A 181 -2.88 -11.40 5.04
CA TYR A 181 -3.30 -10.62 6.20
C TYR A 181 -3.02 -11.43 7.48
N ALA A 182 -2.14 -10.92 8.35
CA ALA A 182 -1.58 -11.69 9.45
C ALA A 182 -2.62 -12.20 10.45
N LYS A 183 -3.66 -11.39 10.72
CA LYS A 183 -4.71 -11.69 11.70
C LYS A 183 -6.10 -11.76 11.06
N ASP A 184 -6.16 -11.68 9.73
CA ASP A 184 -7.39 -11.62 8.93
C ASP A 184 -8.36 -10.48 9.35
N LEU A 185 -7.82 -9.41 9.95
CA LEU A 185 -8.63 -8.30 10.44
C LEU A 185 -9.15 -7.43 9.29
N GLU A 186 -10.36 -6.90 9.41
CA GLU A 186 -10.91 -5.97 8.42
C GLU A 186 -10.04 -4.70 8.28
N LEU A 187 -9.36 -4.27 9.35
CA LEU A 187 -8.37 -3.19 9.29
C LEU A 187 -7.20 -3.51 8.34
N GLU A 188 -6.65 -4.73 8.40
CA GLU A 188 -5.55 -5.16 7.53
C GLU A 188 -6.02 -5.25 6.07
N LYS A 189 -7.23 -5.76 5.87
CA LYS A 189 -7.90 -5.85 4.56
C LYS A 189 -8.13 -4.48 3.93
N ALA A 190 -8.63 -3.51 4.71
CA ALA A 190 -8.82 -2.14 4.25
C ALA A 190 -7.50 -1.45 3.90
N ILE A 191 -6.43 -1.70 4.67
CA ILE A 191 -5.07 -1.24 4.34
C ILE A 191 -4.60 -1.85 3.01
N GLY A 192 -4.77 -3.16 2.81
CA GLY A 192 -4.37 -3.83 1.57
C GLY A 192 -5.12 -3.32 0.34
N LEU A 193 -6.39 -2.94 0.50
CA LEU A 193 -7.15 -2.28 -0.56
C LEU A 193 -6.68 -0.85 -0.82
N ALA A 194 -6.36 -0.08 0.23
CA ALA A 194 -5.77 1.24 0.09
C ALA A 194 -4.44 1.18 -0.67
N MET A 195 -3.59 0.19 -0.39
CA MET A 195 -2.33 -0.04 -1.11
C MET A 195 -2.55 -0.35 -2.59
N ARG A 196 -3.53 -1.19 -2.94
CA ARG A 196 -3.93 -1.46 -4.34
C ARG A 196 -4.36 -0.19 -5.07
N TRP A 197 -5.11 0.68 -4.40
CA TRP A 197 -5.47 1.97 -5.00
C TRP A 197 -4.23 2.86 -5.13
N CYS A 198 -3.34 2.89 -4.14
CA CYS A 198 -2.10 3.65 -4.20
C CYS A 198 -1.20 3.22 -5.37
N ILE A 199 -0.99 1.92 -5.59
CA ILE A 199 -0.15 1.44 -6.69
C ILE A 199 -0.76 1.72 -8.06
N ALA A 200 -2.08 1.92 -8.17
CA ALA A 200 -2.69 2.37 -9.41
C ALA A 200 -2.16 3.75 -9.87
N TYR A 201 -1.60 4.55 -8.95
CA TYR A 201 -0.97 5.83 -9.26
C TYR A 201 0.54 5.73 -9.53
N SER A 202 1.19 4.56 -9.41
CA SER A 202 2.65 4.48 -9.48
C SER A 202 3.24 4.71 -10.88
N TYR A 203 2.47 4.43 -11.93
CA TYR A 203 2.87 4.59 -13.33
C TYR A 203 1.71 5.11 -14.19
N GLU A 204 1.97 5.99 -15.16
CA GLU A 204 0.94 6.54 -16.06
C GLU A 204 0.18 5.45 -16.82
N SER A 205 0.89 4.44 -17.33
CA SER A 205 0.27 3.31 -18.04
C SER A 205 -0.70 2.51 -17.16
N ARG A 206 -0.31 2.25 -15.90
CA ARG A 206 -1.16 1.58 -14.91
C ARG A 206 -2.31 2.46 -14.45
N PHE A 207 -2.10 3.77 -14.34
CA PHE A 207 -3.16 4.71 -13.98
C PHE A 207 -4.31 4.67 -14.97
N ASN A 208 -4.03 4.71 -16.27
CA ASN A 208 -5.06 4.61 -17.29
C ASN A 208 -5.75 3.24 -17.29
N GLN A 209 -5.00 2.15 -17.05
CA GLN A 209 -5.56 0.81 -16.96
C GLN A 209 -6.54 0.65 -15.77
N TYR A 210 -6.20 1.20 -14.61
CA TYR A 210 -6.88 0.91 -13.35
C TYR A 210 -7.84 2.00 -12.88
N VAL A 211 -7.67 3.24 -13.33
CA VAL A 211 -8.41 4.39 -12.80
C VAL A 211 -9.30 5.05 -13.85
N THR A 212 -8.89 5.15 -15.11
CA THR A 212 -9.71 5.77 -16.17
C THR A 212 -10.62 4.75 -16.85
N ASN A 213 -11.74 5.22 -17.43
CA ASN A 213 -12.75 4.39 -18.10
C ASN A 213 -12.58 4.40 -19.64
N GLU A 214 -11.35 4.46 -20.16
CA GLU A 214 -11.12 4.40 -21.62
C GLU A 214 -11.60 3.09 -22.26
#